data_AF-A0A0U2P330-F1
#
_entry.id   AF-A0A0U2P330-F1
#
_cell.length_a   1.000
_cell.length_b   1.000
_cell.length_c   1.000
_cell.angle_alpha   90.00
_cell.angle_beta   90.00
_cell.angle_gamma   90.00
#
_symmetry.space_group_name_H-M   'P 1'
#
loop_
_entity.id
_entity.type
_entity.pdbx_description
1 polymer ?
#
loop_
_entity_poly.entity_id
_entity_poly.type
_entity_poly.pdbx_seq_one_letter_code
_entity_poly.pdbx_strand_id
1 'polypeptide(L)'
;RGLIETTNFIDRMGVGMNGTGASDALTITERFRRTSHTSLSYSITLDDPKTWTAPFTLEYPLARDDRYGMFEYACHEGNYALQNILRGTRP
;
A
#
# COMPACT_ATOMS: atom_id res chain seq x y z
N ARG A 1 6.64 14.96 -14.88
CA ARG A 1 7.14 13.65 -14.44
C ARG A 1 7.20 13.72 -12.92
N GLY A 2 6.37 12.93 -12.23
CA GLY A 2 6.35 12.95 -10.77
C GLY A 2 7.39 11.99 -10.22
N LEU A 3 8.23 12.47 -9.32
CA LEU A 3 9.15 11.68 -8.50
C LEU A 3 8.84 12.07 -7.06
N ILE A 4 8.55 11.09 -6.21
CA ILE A 4 8.31 11.29 -4.79
C ILE A 4 9.26 10.38 -4.04
N GLU A 5 9.97 10.93 -3.06
CA GLU A 5 10.80 10.18 -2.14
C GLU A 5 10.19 10.29 -0.75
N THR A 6 10.02 9.15 -0.09
CA THR A 6 9.51 9.05 1.27
C THR A 6 10.55 8.35 2.12
N THR A 7 10.88 8.96 3.26
CA THR A 7 11.90 8.52 4.23
C THR A 7 11.41 8.77 5.66
N ASN A 8 12.25 8.51 6.67
CA ASN A 8 11.96 8.68 8.10
C ASN A 8 10.84 7.75 8.59
N PHE A 9 10.89 6.48 8.18
CA PHE A 9 9.99 5.47 8.69
C PHE A 9 10.38 5.05 10.11
N ILE A 10 9.38 4.57 10.86
CA ILE A 10 9.60 3.87 12.12
C ILE A 10 9.82 2.38 11.84
N ASP A 11 10.58 1.71 12.71
CA ASP A 11 10.90 0.27 12.67
C ASP A 11 9.71 -0.62 13.09
N ARG A 12 8.52 -0.35 12.53
CA ARG A 12 7.24 -1.05 12.80
C ARG A 12 6.30 -1.06 11.60
N MET A 13 6.77 -0.65 10.42
CA MET A 13 5.93 -0.60 9.22
C MET A 13 5.89 -1.97 8.55
N GLY A 14 4.69 -2.48 8.29
CA GLY A 14 4.51 -3.62 7.40
C GLY A 14 4.48 -3.16 5.95
N VAL A 15 5.32 -3.75 5.10
CA VAL A 15 5.39 -3.48 3.66
C VAL A 15 5.02 -4.74 2.88
N GLY A 16 4.22 -4.58 1.82
CA GLY A 16 3.72 -5.67 0.98
C GLY A 16 2.51 -6.41 1.55
N MET A 17 1.98 -7.37 0.80
CA MET A 17 0.71 -8.04 1.12
C MET A 17 0.73 -8.87 2.41
N ASN A 18 1.91 -9.38 2.81
CA ASN A 18 2.06 -10.17 4.03
C ASN A 18 2.47 -9.32 5.25
N GLY A 19 2.57 -8.00 5.08
CA GLY A 19 3.02 -7.10 6.13
C GLY A 19 4.46 -7.38 6.59
N THR A 20 5.34 -7.77 5.66
CA THR A 20 6.76 -7.99 5.97
C THR A 20 7.31 -6.71 6.60
N GLY A 21 7.88 -6.84 7.80
CA GLY A 21 8.42 -5.68 8.51
C GLY A 21 9.50 -5.00 7.69
N ALA A 22 9.41 -3.68 7.57
CA ALA A 22 10.47 -2.81 7.08
C ALA A 22 11.06 -2.03 8.24
N SER A 23 12.33 -1.67 8.10
CA SER A 23 13.12 -0.98 9.11
C SER A 23 13.01 0.55 8.99
N ASP A 24 13.62 1.22 9.96
CA ASP A 24 13.85 2.67 9.93
C ASP A 24 14.80 3.14 8.81
N ALA A 25 15.51 2.21 8.15
CA ALA A 25 16.38 2.51 7.02
C ALA A 25 15.64 2.50 5.66
N LEU A 26 14.32 2.27 5.65
CA LEU A 26 13.52 2.25 4.44
C LEU A 26 13.52 3.61 3.72
N THR A 27 13.73 3.56 2.41
CA THR A 27 13.44 4.64 1.47
C THR A 27 12.48 4.12 0.40
N ILE A 28 11.40 4.86 0.17
CA ILE A 28 10.46 4.57 -0.91
C ILE A 28 10.62 5.63 -1.99
N THR A 29 10.90 5.21 -3.22
CA THR A 29 10.93 6.09 -4.39
C THR A 29 9.77 5.75 -5.32
N GLU A 30 8.84 6.68 -5.48
CA GLU A 30 7.68 6.57 -6.34
C GLU A 30 7.87 7.39 -7.62
N ARG A 31 7.53 6.82 -8.78
CA ARG A 31 7.60 7.52 -10.08
C ARG A 31 6.30 7.36 -10.85
N PHE A 32 5.81 8.49 -11.34
CA PHE A 32 4.60 8.56 -12.17
C PHE A 32 4.96 9.01 -13.58
N ARG A 33 4.70 8.13 -14.55
CA ARG A 33 4.96 8.38 -15.98
C ARG A 33 3.69 8.17 -16.79
N ARG A 34 3.17 9.25 -17.39
CA ARG A 34 2.07 9.14 -18.36
C ARG A 34 2.55 8.37 -19.58
N THR A 35 1.90 7.24 -19.89
CA THR A 35 2.23 6.38 -21.03
C THR A 35 1.28 6.59 -22.21
N SER A 36 0.07 7.08 -21.96
CA SER A 36 -0.91 7.46 -22.99
C SER A 36 -1.87 8.55 -22.48
N HIS A 37 -2.87 8.91 -23.27
CA HIS A 37 -3.90 9.83 -22.81
C HIS A 37 -4.71 9.31 -21.62
N THR A 38 -4.82 7.98 -21.48
CA THR A 38 -5.67 7.27 -20.52
C THR A 38 -4.89 6.28 -19.64
N SER A 39 -3.55 6.30 -19.69
CA SER A 39 -2.72 5.35 -18.95
C SER A 39 -1.52 6.02 -18.28
N LEU A 40 -1.20 5.55 -17.08
CA LEU A 40 -0.08 5.98 -16.24
C LEU A 40 0.69 4.73 -15.80
N SER A 41 2.00 4.71 -16.00
CA SER A 41 2.89 3.76 -15.32
C SER A 41 3.28 4.36 -13.98
N TYR A 42 3.01 3.62 -12.92
CA TYR A 42 3.38 3.95 -11.55
C TYR A 42 4.38 2.92 -11.04
N SER A 43 5.61 3.35 -10.73
CA SER A 43 6.65 2.46 -10.19
C SER A 43 7.03 2.85 -8.78
N ILE A 44 7.28 1.85 -7.94
CA ILE A 44 7.69 2.00 -6.55
C ILE A 44 8.99 1.21 -6.36
N THR A 45 10.06 1.88 -5.99
CA THR A 45 11.30 1.22 -5.56
C THR A 45 11.38 1.27 -4.03
N LEU A 46 11.60 0.11 -3.43
CA LEU A 46 11.80 -0.07 -2.00
C LEU A 46 13.29 -0.36 -1.77
N ASP A 47 13.94 0.47 -0.97
CA ASP A 47 15.33 0.31 -0.54
C ASP A 47 15.39 0.27 0.98
N ASP A 48 15.67 -0.90 1.54
CA ASP A 48 15.88 -1.09 2.97
C ASP A 48 16.92 -2.20 3.17
N PRO A 49 18.20 -1.83 3.37
CA PRO A 49 19.30 -2.78 3.46
C PRO A 49 19.32 -3.58 4.77
N LYS A 50 18.51 -3.20 5.77
CA LYS A 50 18.38 -3.97 7.02
C LYS A 50 17.39 -5.13 6.87
N THR A 51 16.45 -5.00 5.93
CA THR A 51 15.39 -6.00 5.70
C THR A 51 15.66 -6.87 4.47
N TRP A 52 16.08 -6.27 3.35
CA TRP A 52 16.30 -6.98 2.09
C TRP A 52 17.74 -6.86 1.62
N THR A 53 18.21 -7.88 0.90
CA THR A 53 19.59 -7.93 0.38
C THR A 53 19.84 -6.99 -0.80
N ALA A 54 18.78 -6.50 -1.44
CA ALA A 54 18.85 -5.56 -2.54
C ALA A 54 17.53 -4.77 -2.67
N PRO A 55 17.58 -3.55 -3.21
CA PRO A 55 16.37 -2.82 -3.56
C PRO A 55 15.57 -3.57 -4.63
N PHE A 56 14.25 -3.46 -4.58
CA PHE A 56 13.36 -4.03 -5.59
C PHE A 56 12.31 -3.02 -6.03
N THR A 57 11.81 -3.20 -7.26
CA THR A 57 10.84 -2.28 -7.88
C THR A 57 9.57 -3.01 -8.27
N LEU A 58 8.44 -2.42 -7.90
CA LEU A 58 7.10 -2.81 -8.33
C LEU A 58 6.62 -1.82 -9.39
N GLU A 59 5.93 -2.31 -10.43
CA GLU A 59 5.33 -1.46 -11.44
C GLU A 59 3.85 -1.79 -11.62
N TYR A 60 3.02 -0.75 -11.60
CA TYR A 60 1.57 -0.82 -11.75
C TYR A 60 1.14 0.00 -12.97
N PRO A 61 0.54 -0.64 -13.98
CA PRO A 61 -0.16 0.06 -15.05
C PRO A 61 -1.51 0.54 -14.54
N LEU A 62 -1.67 1.85 -14.39
CA LEU A 62 -2.92 2.48 -13.97
C LEU A 62 -3.68 2.96 -15.21
N ALA A 63 -4.91 2.48 -15.37
CA ALA A 63 -5.84 2.94 -16.38
C ALA A 63 -6.76 4.02 -15.79
N ARG A 64 -7.03 5.05 -16.57
CA ARG A 64 -8.04 6.06 -16.25
C ARG A 64 -9.43 5.42 -16.32
N ASP A 65 -10.18 5.47 -15.22
CA ASP A 65 -11.60 5.13 -15.20
C ASP A 65 -12.39 6.37 -14.76
N ASP A 66 -13.07 7.02 -15.72
CA ASP A 66 -13.87 8.22 -15.45
C ASP A 66 -15.17 7.92 -14.68
N ARG A 67 -15.53 6.64 -14.50
CA ARG A 67 -16.67 6.23 -13.67
C ARG A 67 -16.27 5.94 -12.23
N TYR A 68 -14.97 5.86 -11.94
CA TYR A 68 -14.49 5.60 -10.60
C TYR A 68 -14.73 6.83 -9.71
N GLY A 69 -15.52 6.65 -8.66
CA GLY A 69 -15.73 7.63 -7.59
C GLY A 69 -14.95 7.25 -6.34
N MET A 70 -14.60 8.23 -5.51
CA MET A 70 -14.17 7.94 -4.14
C MET A 70 -15.38 7.49 -3.34
N PHE A 71 -15.43 6.20 -3.03
CA PHE A 71 -16.43 5.63 -2.13
C PHE A 71 -15.97 5.80 -0.67
N GLU A 72 -16.93 5.92 0.25
CA GLU A 72 -16.64 5.95 1.68
C GLU A 72 -16.00 4.62 2.13
N TYR A 73 -14.93 4.71 2.92
CA TYR A 73 -14.29 3.55 3.52
C TYR A 73 -15.08 3.09 4.76
N ALA A 74 -16.20 2.42 4.55
CA ALA A 74 -17.07 1.91 5.62
C ALA A 74 -16.61 0.54 6.19
N CYS A 75 -15.33 0.40 6.54
CA CYS A 75 -14.78 -0.89 7.00
C CYS A 75 -15.29 -1.32 8.39
N HIS A 76 -15.93 -0.42 9.14
CA HIS A 76 -16.53 -0.70 10.45
C HIS A 76 -18.05 -0.80 10.42
N GLU A 77 -18.70 -0.36 9.34
CA GLU A 77 -20.17 -0.36 9.23
C GLU A 77 -20.63 -1.73 8.70
N GLY A 78 -20.60 -2.72 9.59
CA GLY A 78 -20.93 -4.11 9.26
C GLY A 78 -19.96 -5.16 9.79
N ASN A 79 -18.99 -4.79 10.63
CA ASN A 79 -18.16 -5.77 11.34
C ASN A 79 -18.96 -6.43 12.47
N TYR A 80 -19.80 -7.41 12.09
CA TYR A 80 -20.55 -8.24 13.03
C TYR A 80 -19.71 -9.36 13.63
N ALA A 81 -18.41 -9.49 13.30
CA ALA A 81 -17.59 -10.61 13.75
C ALA A 81 -17.53 -10.68 15.27
N LEU A 82 -17.28 -9.55 15.94
CA LEU A 82 -17.26 -9.48 17.41
C LEU A 82 -18.67 -9.72 18.00
N GLN A 83 -19.71 -9.16 17.40
CA GLN A 83 -21.09 -9.38 17.85
C GLN A 83 -21.50 -10.86 17.73
N ASN A 84 -21.12 -11.54 16.65
CA ASN A 84 -21.42 -12.94 16.41
C ASN A 84 -20.64 -13.86 17.36
N ILE A 85 -19.37 -13.55 17.64
CA ILE A 85 -18.56 -14.28 18.63
C ILE A 85 -19.19 -14.21 20.02
N LEU A 86 -19.60 -13.02 20.47
CA LEU A 86 -20.18 -12.82 21.79
C LEU A 86 -21.61 -13.39 21.92
N ARG A 87 -22.37 -13.47 20.83
CA ARG A 87 -23.70 -14.13 20.81
C ARG A 87 -23.62 -15.65 20.83
N GLY A 88 -22.54 -16.23 20.30
CA GLY A 88 -22.28 -17.67 20.31
C GLY A 88 -21.75 -18.20 21.65
N THR A 89 -21.13 -17.34 22.46
CA THR A 89 -20.75 -17.65 23.84
C THR A 89 -21.94 -17.43 24.77
N ARG A 90 -22.84 -18.40 24.83
CA ARG A 90 -23.78 -18.54 25.96
C ARG A 90 -23.17 -19.55 26.94
N PRO A 91 -23.16 -19.30 28.26
CA PRO A 91 -23.06 -20.40 29.23
C PRO A 91 -24.29 -21.30 29.16
#